data_AF-A0A6V7NPI1-F1
#
_entry.id   AF-A0A6V7NPI1-F1
#
_cell.length_a   1.000
_cell.length_b   1.000
_cell.length_c   1.000
_cell.angle_alpha   90.00
_cell.angle_beta   90.00
_cell.angle_gamma   90.00
#
_symmetry.space_group_name_H-M   'P 1'
#
loop_
_entity.id
_entity.type
_entity.pdbx_description
1 polymer ?
#
loop_
_entity_poly.entity_id
_entity_poly.type
_entity_poly.pdbx_seq_one_letter_code
_entity_poly.pdbx_strand_id
1 'polypeptide(L)'
;MKKPNSESWLGRVGLARGSAGAGDGERASIGVLAFEAASLMSKTAHLWYALDDASVARLRDDFLHLEGVRKLVSDDDDFLLGLALDEMADSLGFLTRSVARLGRRCSDPCCGASTACSRI
;
A
#
# COMPACT_ATOMS: atom_id res chain seq x y z
N MET A 1 -16.34 -0.80 -41.99
CA MET A 1 -15.01 -0.84 -41.37
C MET A 1 -14.73 0.51 -40.71
N LYS A 2 -14.93 0.66 -39.40
CA LYS A 2 -14.84 1.96 -38.68
C LYS A 2 -13.63 1.92 -37.76
N LYS A 3 -12.62 2.75 -38.02
CA LYS A 3 -11.40 2.83 -37.20
C LYS A 3 -11.72 3.53 -35.87
N PRO A 4 -11.34 3.00 -34.71
CA PRO A 4 -11.40 3.74 -33.46
C PRO A 4 -10.20 4.70 -33.37
N ASN A 5 -10.52 5.97 -33.16
CA ASN A 5 -9.60 7.05 -32.84
C ASN A 5 -9.01 6.83 -31.44
N SER A 6 -7.70 6.59 -31.36
CA SER A 6 -6.94 6.44 -30.12
C SER A 6 -6.02 7.64 -29.95
N GLU A 7 -6.51 8.76 -29.43
CA GLU A 7 -5.67 9.86 -28.90
C GLU A 7 -6.54 10.98 -28.31
N SER A 8 -6.96 10.84 -27.04
CA SER A 8 -7.52 11.98 -26.30
C SER A 8 -7.41 11.88 -24.76
N TRP A 9 -6.82 10.81 -24.24
CA TRP A 9 -6.66 10.67 -22.79
C TRP A 9 -5.48 11.47 -22.24
N LEU A 10 -4.39 11.61 -23.01
CA LEU A 10 -3.17 12.29 -22.56
C LEU A 10 -3.28 13.83 -22.51
N GLY A 11 -4.21 14.41 -23.27
CA GLY A 11 -4.40 15.87 -23.33
C GLY A 11 -5.03 16.50 -22.08
N ARG A 12 -5.54 15.69 -21.13
CA ARG A 12 -6.23 16.19 -19.93
C ARG A 12 -5.33 16.42 -18.73
N VAL A 13 -4.05 16.04 -18.81
CA VAL A 13 -3.08 16.07 -17.70
C VAL A 13 -2.34 17.41 -17.55
N GLY A 14 -2.39 18.33 -18.53
CA GLY A 14 -1.59 19.56 -18.44
C GLY A 14 -2.24 20.77 -19.09
N LEU A 15 -2.34 21.85 -18.30
CA LEU A 15 -2.49 23.25 -18.70
C LEU A 15 -3.92 23.74 -19.05
N ALA A 16 -4.75 23.91 -18.03
CA ALA A 16 -5.72 24.98 -18.02
C ALA A 16 -5.80 25.61 -16.62
N ARG A 17 -4.89 26.55 -16.36
CA ARG A 17 -5.01 27.52 -15.27
C ARG A 17 -6.18 28.45 -15.62
N GLY A 18 -7.38 28.10 -15.16
CA GLY A 18 -8.60 28.85 -15.42
C GLY A 18 -9.64 28.61 -14.31
N SER A 19 -9.80 29.63 -13.47
CA SER A 19 -10.80 29.88 -12.42
C SER A 19 -12.02 28.95 -12.28
N ALA A 20 -12.32 28.64 -11.01
CA ALA A 20 -13.60 28.27 -10.39
C ALA A 20 -13.89 26.77 -10.13
N GLY A 21 -13.92 26.41 -8.83
CA GLY A 21 -14.64 25.23 -8.34
C GLY A 21 -14.06 24.66 -7.05
N ALA A 22 -14.73 24.89 -5.93
CA ALA A 22 -14.40 24.26 -4.64
C ALA A 22 -14.39 22.71 -4.67
N GLY A 23 -14.83 22.07 -5.76
CA GLY A 23 -14.86 20.61 -5.95
C GLY A 23 -13.64 19.98 -6.65
N ASP A 24 -12.64 20.75 -7.12
CA ASP A 24 -11.44 20.19 -7.77
C ASP A 24 -10.40 19.69 -6.74
N GLY A 25 -10.19 20.45 -5.65
CA GLY A 25 -9.30 20.07 -4.56
C GLY A 25 -9.76 18.81 -3.81
N GLU A 26 -11.08 18.59 -3.73
CA GLU A 26 -11.67 17.41 -3.11
C GLU A 26 -11.40 16.14 -3.93
N ARG A 27 -11.60 16.19 -5.26
CA ARG A 27 -11.25 15.09 -6.17
C ARG A 27 -9.75 14.76 -6.16
N ALA A 28 -8.90 15.79 -6.12
CA ALA A 28 -7.46 15.60 -5.98
C ALA A 28 -7.11 14.90 -4.65
N SER A 29 -7.76 15.28 -3.54
CA SER A 29 -7.53 14.66 -2.23
C SER A 29 -7.97 13.18 -2.17
N ILE A 30 -9.11 12.84 -2.78
CA ILE A 30 -9.58 11.47 -2.92
C ILE A 30 -8.59 10.64 -3.75
N GLY A 31 -8.06 11.22 -4.83
CA GLY A 31 -7.03 10.58 -5.66
C GLY A 31 -5.73 10.30 -4.90
N VAL A 32 -5.25 11.25 -4.10
CA VAL A 32 -4.05 11.06 -3.26
C VAL A 32 -4.27 9.99 -2.20
N LEU A 33 -5.42 10.02 -1.50
CA LEU A 33 -5.76 9.00 -0.50
C LEU A 33 -5.90 7.61 -1.13
N ALA A 34 -6.52 7.51 -2.30
CA ALA A 34 -6.64 6.24 -3.03
C ALA A 34 -5.26 5.70 -3.47
N PHE A 35 -4.36 6.57 -3.93
CA PHE A 35 -2.99 6.18 -4.27
C PHE A 35 -2.20 5.73 -3.03
N GLU A 36 -2.31 6.44 -1.91
CA GLU A 36 -1.68 6.03 -0.65
C GLU A 36 -2.25 4.68 -0.15
N ALA A 37 -3.57 4.49 -0.24
CA ALA A 37 -4.22 3.22 0.07
C ALA A 37 -3.67 2.09 -0.79
N ALA A 38 -3.65 2.28 -2.11
CA ALA A 38 -3.13 1.28 -3.06
C ALA A 38 -1.65 0.97 -2.80
N SER A 39 -0.83 1.98 -2.48
CA SER A 39 0.59 1.80 -2.14
C SER A 39 0.77 0.97 -0.86
N LEU A 40 0.01 1.28 0.19
CA LEU A 40 0.05 0.53 1.45
C LEU A 40 -0.46 -0.91 1.27
N MET A 41 -1.54 -1.11 0.51
CA MET A 41 -2.07 -2.44 0.22
C MET A 41 -1.09 -3.28 -0.60
N SER A 42 -0.42 -2.68 -1.59
CA SER A 42 0.64 -3.36 -2.36
C SER A 42 1.79 -3.84 -1.47
N LYS A 43 2.28 -2.99 -0.56
CA LYS A 43 3.31 -3.38 0.42
C LYS A 43 2.83 -4.49 1.36
N THR A 44 1.57 -4.43 1.78
CA THR A 44 0.97 -5.44 2.66
C THR A 44 0.88 -6.80 1.97
N ALA A 45 0.42 -6.82 0.72
CA ALA A 45 0.37 -8.05 -0.08
C ALA A 45 1.77 -8.65 -0.28
N HIS A 46 2.77 -7.82 -0.59
CA HIS A 46 4.15 -8.27 -0.74
C HIS A 46 4.69 -8.92 0.54
N LEU A 47 4.44 -8.30 1.70
CA LEU A 47 4.86 -8.86 3.00
C LEU A 47 4.13 -10.16 3.31
N TRP A 48 2.83 -10.24 2.99
CA TRP A 48 2.04 -11.46 3.14
C TRP A 48 2.62 -12.62 2.32
N TYR A 49 2.97 -12.38 1.05
CA TYR A 49 3.60 -13.41 0.21
C TYR A 49 5.01 -13.80 0.68
N ALA A 50 5.73 -12.89 1.36
CA ALA A 50 7.02 -13.19 1.97
C ALA A 50 6.92 -13.98 3.29
N LEU A 51 5.71 -14.13 3.83
CA LEU A 51 5.39 -14.97 4.99
C LEU A 51 4.73 -16.29 4.60
N ASP A 52 4.53 -16.53 3.29
CA ASP A 52 4.01 -17.80 2.81
C ASP A 52 4.97 -18.94 3.14
N ASP A 53 4.45 -20.13 3.44
CA ASP A 53 5.25 -21.29 3.83
C ASP A 53 6.36 -21.61 2.82
N ALA A 54 6.11 -21.44 1.52
CA ALA A 54 7.12 -21.66 0.50
C ALA A 54 8.25 -20.62 0.56
N SER A 55 7.93 -19.37 0.88
CA SER A 55 8.91 -18.30 1.01
C SER A 55 9.74 -18.44 2.29
N VAL A 56 9.10 -18.83 3.40
CA VAL A 56 9.75 -19.09 4.68
C VAL A 56 10.66 -20.32 4.61
N ALA A 57 10.20 -21.40 3.95
CA ALA A 57 11.03 -22.58 3.69
C ALA A 57 12.28 -22.22 2.86
N ARG A 58 12.12 -21.41 1.81
CA ARG A 58 13.26 -20.92 1.02
C ARG A 58 14.20 -20.03 1.83
N LEU A 59 13.66 -19.17 2.70
CA LEU A 59 14.49 -18.35 3.58
C LEU A 59 15.38 -19.25 4.45
N ARG A 60 14.77 -20.24 5.11
CA ARG A 60 15.48 -21.20 5.95
C ARG A 60 16.51 -22.00 5.17
N ASP A 61 16.12 -22.56 4.03
CA ASP A 61 16.96 -23.54 3.33
C ASP A 61 18.06 -22.87 2.46
N ASP A 62 17.81 -21.69 1.90
CA ASP A 62 18.77 -21.01 1.00
C ASP A 62 19.57 -19.91 1.70
N PHE A 63 18.91 -19.02 2.44
CA PHE A 63 19.51 -17.77 2.92
C PHE A 63 20.16 -17.93 4.29
N LEU A 64 19.52 -18.64 5.21
CA LEU A 64 20.07 -18.84 6.55
C LEU A 64 21.31 -19.76 6.55
N HIS A 65 21.41 -20.66 5.57
CA HIS A 65 22.59 -21.50 5.36
C HIS A 65 23.78 -20.79 4.71
N LEU A 66 23.66 -19.51 4.34
CA LEU A 66 24.80 -18.74 3.86
C LEU A 66 25.84 -18.60 4.97
N GLU A 67 27.08 -19.00 4.66
CA GLU A 67 28.20 -18.98 5.62
C GLU A 67 28.41 -17.60 6.27
N GLY A 68 28.14 -16.53 5.52
CA GLY A 68 28.21 -15.16 6.04
C GLY A 68 27.17 -14.87 7.12
N VAL A 69 25.92 -15.32 6.95
CA VAL A 69 24.85 -15.14 7.95
C VAL A 69 25.21 -15.92 9.21
N ARG A 70 25.66 -17.17 9.05
CA ARG A 70 26.04 -18.04 10.15
C ARG A 70 27.19 -17.50 10.99
N LYS A 71 28.24 -16.98 10.33
CA LYS A 71 29.42 -16.44 11.01
C LYS A 71 29.20 -15.06 11.62
N LEU A 72 28.31 -14.23 11.06
CA LEU A 72 28.11 -12.85 11.52
C LEU A 72 26.98 -12.71 12.55
N VAL A 73 25.97 -13.57 12.49
CA VAL A 73 24.75 -13.43 13.30
C VAL A 73 24.64 -14.58 14.30
N SER A 74 24.44 -15.82 13.82
CA SER A 74 24.29 -17.02 14.66
C SER A 74 24.35 -18.30 13.82
N ASP A 75 24.78 -19.40 14.43
CA ASP A 75 24.76 -20.75 13.82
C ASP A 75 23.44 -21.53 14.06
N ASP A 76 22.51 -20.95 14.82
CA ASP A 76 21.23 -21.56 15.17
C ASP A 76 20.13 -21.13 14.18
N ASP A 77 19.63 -22.09 13.39
CA ASP A 77 18.62 -21.86 12.35
C ASP A 77 17.28 -21.36 12.92
N ASP A 78 16.87 -21.86 14.10
CA ASP A 78 15.61 -21.45 14.73
C ASP A 78 15.72 -20.01 15.25
N PHE A 79 16.90 -19.63 15.78
CA PHE A 79 17.18 -18.25 16.16
C PHE A 79 17.17 -17.31 14.95
N LEU A 80 17.85 -17.68 13.86
CA LEU A 80 17.91 -16.88 12.64
C LEU A 80 16.53 -16.71 11.99
N LEU A 81 15.73 -17.78 11.96
CA LEU A 81 14.36 -17.74 11.46
C LEU A 81 13.48 -16.87 12.36
N GLY A 82 13.58 -17.02 13.68
CA GLY A 82 12.88 -16.19 14.64
C GLY A 82 13.20 -14.71 14.47
N LEU A 83 14.47 -14.36 14.29
CA LEU A 83 14.92 -12.99 14.03
C LEU A 83 14.32 -12.42 12.73
N ALA A 84 14.30 -13.21 11.66
CA ALA A 84 13.72 -12.77 10.40
C ALA A 84 12.20 -12.56 10.49
N LEU A 85 11.49 -13.46 11.18
CA LEU A 85 10.05 -13.34 11.40
C LEU A 85 9.71 -12.13 12.30
N ASP A 86 10.54 -11.83 13.30
CA ASP A 86 10.37 -10.67 14.16
C ASP A 86 10.52 -9.35 13.38
N GLU A 87 11.53 -9.26 12.50
CA GLU A 87 11.73 -8.11 11.60
C GLU A 87 10.55 -7.92 10.63
N MET A 88 9.99 -9.02 10.11
CA MET A 88 8.78 -8.98 9.28
C MET A 88 7.55 -8.55 10.08
N ALA A 89 7.42 -9.01 11.33
CA ALA A 89 6.33 -8.61 12.21
C ALA A 89 6.40 -7.12 12.57
N ASP A 90 7.59 -6.57 12.82
CA ASP A 90 7.74 -5.13 13.05
C ASP A 90 7.41 -4.32 11.78
N SER A 91 7.81 -4.81 10.61
CA SER A 91 7.41 -4.23 9.32
C SER A 91 5.89 -4.18 9.14
N LEU A 92 5.18 -5.25 9.51
CA LEU A 92 3.72 -5.27 9.54
C LEU A 92 3.17 -4.27 10.56
N GLY A 93 3.80 -4.14 11.72
CA GLY A 93 3.51 -3.12 12.73
C GLY A 93 3.57 -1.69 12.17
N PHE A 94 4.56 -1.37 11.34
CA PHE A 94 4.63 -0.06 10.67
C PHE A 94 3.51 0.14 9.64
N LEU A 95 3.17 -0.89 8.88
CA LEU A 95 2.07 -0.85 7.91
C LEU A 95 0.73 -0.64 8.61
N THR A 96 0.44 -1.36 9.68
CA THR A 96 -0.82 -1.23 10.44
C THR A 96 -0.98 0.18 11.02
N ARG A 97 0.07 0.77 11.58
CA ARG A 97 0.07 2.18 12.03
C ARG A 97 -0.23 3.15 10.88
N SER A 98 0.34 2.91 9.70
CA SER A 98 0.14 3.72 8.51
C SER A 98 -1.29 3.61 7.98
N VAL A 99 -1.84 2.39 7.92
CA VAL A 99 -3.23 2.11 7.53
C VAL A 99 -4.21 2.72 8.53
N ALA A 100 -3.97 2.60 9.83
CA ALA A 100 -4.80 3.22 10.86
C ALA A 100 -4.83 4.75 10.73
N ARG A 101 -3.69 5.37 10.40
CA ARG A 101 -3.61 6.81 10.14
C ARG A 101 -4.34 7.20 8.85
N LEU A 102 -4.22 6.40 7.80
CA LEU A 102 -4.93 6.61 6.54
C LEU A 102 -6.45 6.49 6.73
N GLY A 103 -6.91 5.45 7.44
CA GLY A 103 -8.33 5.20 7.71
C GLY A 103 -9.00 6.36 8.46
N ARG A 104 -8.29 7.05 9.36
CA ARG A 104 -8.79 8.28 9.99
C ARG A 104 -9.05 9.39 8.98
N ARG A 105 -8.18 9.57 7.99
CA ARG A 105 -8.35 10.57 6.91
C ARG A 105 -9.46 10.19 5.93
N CYS A 106 -9.68 8.89 5.72
CA CYS A 106 -10.82 8.40 4.94
C CYS A 106 -12.17 8.55 5.67
N SER A 107 -12.15 8.72 7.00
CA SER A 107 -13.36 8.88 7.83
C SER A 107 -13.78 10.35 7.97
N ASP A 108 -12.97 11.30 7.51
CA ASP A 108 -13.38 12.71 7.42
C ASP A 108 -14.54 12.86 6.42
N PRO A 109 -15.57 13.67 6.75
CA PRO A 109 -16.91 13.62 6.13
C PRO A 109 -17.01 14.15 4.69
N CYS A 110 -15.92 14.12 3.91
CA CYS A 110 -15.99 14.30 2.46
C CYS A 110 -16.86 13.23 1.77
N CYS A 111 -17.05 12.06 2.40
CA CYS A 111 -18.07 11.08 1.96
C CYS A 111 -19.50 11.38 2.51
N GLY A 112 -19.73 12.57 3.05
CA GLY A 112 -20.93 12.98 3.77
C GLY A 112 -21.59 14.24 3.19
N ALA A 113 -21.86 14.26 1.89
CA ALA A 113 -22.88 15.15 1.32
C ALA A 113 -24.01 14.33 0.67
N SER A 114 -24.55 13.37 1.42
CA SER A 114 -25.94 12.95 1.27
C SER A 114 -26.72 13.42 2.50
N THR A 115 -26.90 14.73 2.63
CA THR A 115 -28.03 15.28 3.39
C THR A 115 -29.29 15.12 2.53
N ALA A 116 -29.71 13.87 2.34
CA ALA A 116 -31.00 13.50 1.78
C ALA A 116 -31.53 12.18 2.38
N CYS A 117 -31.30 11.97 3.68
CA CYS A 117 -32.02 10.95 4.45
C CYS A 117 -32.35 11.50 5.86
N SER A 118 -33.14 12.58 5.88
CA SER A 118 -33.80 13.09 7.09
C SER A 118 -35.08 13.84 6.70
N ARG A 119 -35.92 13.20 5.88
CA ARG A 119 -37.38 13.39 5.86
C ARG A 119 -38.00 12.38 4.88
N ILE A 120 -38.51 11.28 5.42
CA ILE A 120 -39.81 10.61 5.16
C ILE A 120 -39.95 9.55 6.25
#